data_AF-A0A919YHK3-F1
#
_entry.id   AF-A0A919YHK3-F1
#
_cell.length_a   1.000
_cell.length_b   1.000
_cell.length_c   1.000
_cell.angle_alpha   90.00
_cell.angle_beta   90.00
_cell.angle_gamma   90.00
#
_symmetry.space_group_name_H-M   'P 1'
#
loop_
_entity.id
_entity.type
_entity.pdbx_description
1 polymer ?
#
loop_
_entity_poly.entity_id
_entity_poly.type
_entity_poly.pdbx_seq_one_letter_code
_entity_poly.pdbx_strand_id
1 'polypeptide(L)'
;MSIWVFRNDESSLYVRFKYDEQMVMKIREIPGRKWVSDKKIWLIPFTAESIQLLQTLFEGTKIYVDAVLMEECGLFNNEVHTQDHIPSYL
;
A
#
# COMPACT_ATOMS: atom_id res chain seq x y z
N MET A 1 -4.74 8.84 9.82
CA MET A 1 -4.91 7.61 9.03
C MET A 1 -3.58 7.17 8.49
N SER A 2 -3.32 5.87 8.44
CA SER A 2 -2.09 5.30 7.86
C SER A 2 -2.41 4.08 7.03
N ILE A 3 -1.74 3.94 5.90
CA ILE A 3 -1.77 2.73 5.08
C ILE A 3 -0.37 2.15 4.99
N TRP A 4 -0.28 0.83 4.90
CA TRP A 4 0.95 0.09 4.70
C TRP A 4 0.90 -0.59 3.34
N VAL A 5 1.90 -0.34 2.52
CA VAL A 5 2.02 -0.85 1.17
C VAL A 5 3.31 -1.67 1.07
N PHE A 6 3.18 -2.93 0.68
CA PHE A 6 4.28 -3.87 0.55
C PHE A 6 4.32 -4.38 -0.88
N ARG A 7 5.50 -4.66 -1.43
CA ARG A 7 5.58 -5.35 -2.72
C ARG A 7 5.29 -6.82 -2.49
N ASN A 8 4.31 -7.35 -3.22
CA ASN A 8 4.09 -8.79 -3.25
C ASN A 8 5.07 -9.45 -4.23
N ASP A 9 5.15 -8.89 -5.43
CA ASP A 9 5.87 -9.45 -6.57
C ASP A 9 6.20 -8.33 -7.57
N GLU A 10 6.80 -8.65 -8.72
CA GLU A 10 7.10 -7.67 -9.77
C GLU A 10 5.85 -6.99 -10.33
N SER A 11 4.71 -7.68 -10.27
CA SER A 11 3.45 -7.23 -10.89
C SER A 11 2.37 -6.81 -9.88
N SER A 12 2.60 -6.93 -8.58
CA SER A 12 1.54 -6.75 -7.57
C SER A 12 2.05 -6.12 -6.26
N LEU A 13 1.22 -5.25 -5.68
CA LEU A 13 1.41 -4.66 -4.36
C LEU A 13 0.34 -5.18 -3.40
N TYR A 14 0.74 -5.38 -2.15
CA TYR A 14 -0.15 -5.56 -1.03
C TYR A 14 -0.39 -4.24 -0.32
N VAL A 15 -1.65 -3.91 -0.11
CA VAL A 15 -2.09 -2.75 0.65
C VAL A 15 -2.88 -3.23 1.87
N ARG A 16 -2.43 -2.83 3.04
CA ARG A 16 -3.07 -3.10 4.32
C ARG A 16 -3.29 -1.78 5.05
N PHE A 17 -4.45 -1.63 5.67
CA PHE A 17 -4.76 -0.48 6.51
C PHE A 17 -5.75 -0.88 7.59
N LYS A 18 -5.84 -0.09 8.65
CA LYS A 18 -6.87 -0.27 9.67
C LYS A 18 -8.24 -0.07 9.02
N TYR A 19 -9.20 -0.93 9.32
CA TYR A 19 -10.54 -0.84 8.73
C TYR A 19 -11.10 0.57 8.89
N ASP A 20 -11.36 1.18 7.74
CA ASP A 20 -11.96 2.49 7.61
C ASP A 20 -12.76 2.54 6.31
N GLU A 21 -14.02 2.95 6.41
CA GLU A 21 -14.93 2.92 5.27
C GLU A 21 -14.48 3.86 4.14
N GLN A 22 -13.89 5.02 4.46
CA GLN A 22 -13.39 5.95 3.44
C GLN A 22 -12.20 5.34 2.71
N MET A 23 -11.29 4.67 3.42
CA MET A 23 -10.15 3.97 2.79
C MET A 23 -10.59 2.78 1.95
N VAL A 24 -11.59 2.03 2.40
CA VAL A 24 -12.18 0.94 1.60
C VAL A 24 -12.84 1.49 0.34
N MET A 25 -13.55 2.61 0.40
CA MET A 25 -14.12 3.26 -0.78
C MET A 25 -13.05 3.70 -1.77
N LYS A 26 -11.99 4.37 -1.28
CA LYS A 26 -10.85 4.81 -2.09
C LYS A 26 -10.15 3.64 -2.80
N ILE A 27 -9.74 2.61 -2.05
CA ILE A 27 -9.05 1.47 -2.69
C ILE A 27 -9.96 0.73 -3.66
N ARG A 28 -11.27 0.80 -3.46
CA ARG A 28 -12.29 0.30 -4.39
C ARG A 28 -12.41 1.12 -5.68
N GLU A 29 -11.66 2.18 -5.88
CA GLU A 29 -11.58 2.85 -7.17
C GLU A 29 -10.46 2.29 -8.05
N ILE A 30 -9.45 1.65 -7.45
CA ILE A 30 -8.26 1.16 -8.18
C ILE A 30 -8.62 -0.03 -9.08
N PRO A 31 -8.41 0.03 -10.40
CA PRO A 31 -8.69 -1.07 -11.31
C PRO A 31 -7.75 -2.26 -11.07
N GLY A 32 -8.26 -3.49 -11.28
CA GLY A 32 -7.48 -4.72 -11.08
C GLY A 32 -7.19 -5.10 -9.63
N ARG A 33 -7.71 -4.35 -8.65
CA ARG A 33 -7.62 -4.70 -7.23
C ARG A 33 -8.29 -6.05 -6.91
N LYS A 34 -7.76 -6.76 -5.93
CA LYS A 34 -8.27 -8.03 -5.43
C LYS A 34 -8.25 -8.04 -3.90
N TRP A 35 -9.41 -8.25 -3.28
CA TRP A 35 -9.47 -8.43 -1.83
C TRP A 35 -9.07 -9.86 -1.47
N VAL A 36 -8.12 -10.01 -0.55
CA VAL A 36 -7.70 -11.30 0.01
C VAL A 36 -8.21 -11.36 1.45
N SER A 37 -9.39 -11.97 1.64
CA SER A 37 -10.06 -12.06 2.94
C SER A 37 -9.27 -12.85 3.98
N ASP A 38 -8.52 -13.86 3.53
CA ASP A 38 -7.66 -14.71 4.36
C ASP A 38 -6.66 -13.88 5.19
N LYS A 39 -5.99 -12.93 4.53
CA LYS A 39 -4.98 -12.06 5.14
C LYS A 39 -5.50 -10.65 5.48
N LYS A 40 -6.75 -10.34 5.11
CA LYS A 40 -7.35 -9.00 5.18
C LYS A 40 -6.48 -7.93 4.50
N ILE A 41 -6.00 -8.24 3.29
CA ILE A 41 -5.17 -7.35 2.48
C ILE A 41 -5.77 -7.13 1.10
N TRP A 42 -5.49 -5.97 0.53
CA TRP A 42 -5.82 -5.64 -0.84
C TRP A 42 -4.60 -5.88 -1.72
N LEU A 43 -4.74 -6.74 -2.71
CA LEU A 43 -3.81 -6.85 -3.82
C LEU A 43 -4.16 -5.79 -4.85
N ILE A 44 -3.21 -4.98 -5.28
CA ILE A 44 -3.37 -4.07 -6.42
C ILE A 44 -2.27 -4.33 -7.43
N PRO A 45 -2.54 -4.19 -8.73
CA PRO A 45 -1.51 -4.39 -9.75
C PRO A 45 -0.46 -3.28 -9.67
N PHE A 46 0.82 -3.64 -9.71
CA PHE A 46 1.93 -2.71 -9.75
C PHE A 46 2.07 -2.11 -11.16
N THR A 47 1.22 -1.13 -11.44
CA THR A 47 1.19 -0.40 -12.72
C THR A 47 1.26 1.09 -12.45
N ALA A 48 1.80 1.86 -13.39
CA ALA A 48 1.92 3.31 -13.24
C ALA A 48 0.57 3.98 -12.93
N GLU A 49 -0.51 3.56 -13.59
CA GLU A 49 -1.86 4.06 -13.35
C GLU A 49 -2.34 3.75 -11.92
N SER A 50 -2.16 2.51 -11.46
CA SER A 50 -2.57 2.12 -10.10
C SER A 50 -1.78 2.84 -9.02
N ILE A 51 -0.48 3.06 -9.24
CA ILE A 51 0.39 3.81 -8.33
C ILE A 51 -0.04 5.28 -8.29
N GLN A 52 -0.30 5.89 -9.44
CA GLN A 52 -0.76 7.27 -9.52
C GLN A 52 -2.12 7.45 -8.84
N LEU A 53 -3.07 6.55 -9.09
CA LEU A 53 -4.37 6.54 -8.41
C LEU A 53 -4.19 6.35 -6.90
N LEU A 54 -3.34 5.43 -6.46
CA LEU A 54 -3.05 5.23 -5.04
C LEU A 54 -2.51 6.52 -4.40
N GLN A 55 -1.55 7.18 -5.03
CA GLN A 55 -0.99 8.44 -4.54
C GLN A 55 -2.05 9.55 -4.46
N THR A 56 -2.89 9.70 -5.49
CA THR A 56 -3.97 10.69 -5.50
C THR A 56 -5.06 10.38 -4.47
N LEU A 57 -5.53 9.14 -4.39
CA LEU A 57 -6.58 8.73 -3.47
C LEU A 57 -6.15 8.86 -2.01
N PHE A 58 -4.88 8.57 -1.73
CA PHE A 58 -4.29 8.65 -0.39
C PHE A 58 -3.46 9.93 -0.18
N GLU A 59 -3.65 10.95 -1.02
CA GLU A 59 -3.04 12.27 -0.84
C GLU A 59 -3.44 12.83 0.54
N GLY A 60 -2.45 13.26 1.33
CA GLY A 60 -2.63 13.71 2.72
C GLY A 60 -2.74 12.59 3.77
N THR A 61 -2.61 11.33 3.37
CA THR A 61 -2.54 10.17 4.29
C THR A 61 -1.10 9.70 4.43
N LYS A 62 -0.71 9.23 5.62
CA LYS A 62 0.62 8.62 5.80
C LYS A 62 0.68 7.25 5.11
N ILE A 63 1.49 7.15 4.07
CA ILE A 63 1.75 5.91 3.34
C ILE A 63 3.09 5.36 3.85
N TYR A 64 3.05 4.16 4.43
CA TYR A 64 4.22 3.42 4.86
C TYR A 64 4.54 2.39 3.79
N VAL A 65 5.75 2.41 3.23
CA VAL A 65 6.25 1.36 2.35
C VAL A 65 7.33 0.58 3.06
N ASP A 66 7.43 -0.72 2.75
CA ASP A 66 8.47 -1.57 3.33
C ASP A 66 9.87 -1.20 2.84
N ALA A 67 10.88 -1.32 3.71
CA ALA A 67 12.26 -0.91 3.41
C ALA A 67 12.85 -1.69 2.21
N VAL A 68 12.42 -2.94 2.01
CA VAL A 68 12.83 -3.80 0.88
C VAL A 68 12.43 -3.20 -0.47
N LEU A 69 11.32 -2.46 -0.54
CA LEU A 69 10.88 -1.71 -1.72
C LEU A 69 11.73 -0.46 -1.97
N MET A 70 12.20 0.17 -0.89
CA MET A 70 13.03 1.37 -0.92
C MET A 70 14.45 1.07 -1.42
N GLU A 71 15.00 -0.09 -1.09
CA GLU A 71 16.34 -0.51 -1.58
C GLU A 71 16.34 -0.90 -3.06
N GLU A 72 15.26 -1.51 -3.56
CA GLU A 72 15.14 -1.97 -4.95
C GLU A 72 14.65 -0.89 -5.93
N CYS A 73 13.96 0.15 -5.44
CA CYS A 73 13.38 1.19 -6.28
C CYS A 73 13.72 2.57 -5.75
N GLY A 74 14.75 3.20 -6.36
CA GLY A 74 15.09 4.62 -6.16
C GLY A 74 14.01 5.62 -6.61
N LEU A 75 12.74 5.20 -6.67
CA LEU A 75 11.58 5.98 -7.08
C LEU A 75 10.84 6.65 -5.91
N PHE A 76 11.10 6.27 -4.66
CA PHE A 76 10.49 6.90 -3.48
C PHE A 76 11.52 7.76 -2.74
N ASN A 77 11.97 8.84 -3.38
CA ASN A 77 12.74 9.86 -2.67
C ASN A 77 11.80 10.81 -1.93
N ASN A 78 11.92 10.71 -0.61
CA ASN A 78 11.55 11.65 0.46
C ASN A 78 10.26 11.32 1.24
N GLU A 79 10.47 11.15 2.54
CA GLU A 79 9.48 11.11 3.65
C GLU A 79 8.78 9.78 3.97
N VAL A 80 9.34 8.65 3.58
CA VAL A 80 8.90 7.35 4.10
C VAL A 80 9.54 7.10 5.46
N HIS A 81 8.76 7.17 6.53
CA HIS A 81 9.20 6.68 7.84
C HIS A 81 9.27 5.15 7.81
N THR A 82 10.49 4.63 7.80
CA THR A 82 10.76 3.21 8.03
C THR A 82 10.24 2.82 9.41
N GLN A 83 9.37 1.81 9.45
CA GLN A 83 9.00 1.18 10.72
C GLN A 83 9.53 -0.25 10.73
N ASP A 84 10.76 -0.36 11.23
CA ASP A 84 11.61 -1.56 11.34
C ASP A 84 11.07 -2.68 12.24
N HIS A 85 9.77 -2.72 12.55
CA HIS A 85 9.25 -3.77 13.40
C HIS A 85 7.75 -3.96 13.21
N ILE A 86 7.37 -5.04 12.52
CA ILE A 86 6.02 -5.61 12.63
C ILE A 86 5.99 -6.33 13.99
N PRO A 87 5.24 -5.86 15.01
CA PRO A 87 5.02 -6.69 16.20
C PRO A 87 4.21 -7.90 15.75
N SER A 88 4.73 -9.09 16.05
CA SER A 88 4.21 -10.38 15.60
C SER A 88 2.80 -10.71 16.13
N TYR A 89 2.21 -9.90 16.98
CA TYR A 89 0.85 -10.10 17.50
C TYR A 89 0.24 -8.75 17.87
N LEU A 90 -0.83 -8.35 17.17
CA LEU A 90 -2.02 -7.59 17.64
C LEU A 90 -2.88 -7.11 16.47
#